data_AF-A0A1I4ANF6-F1
#
_entry.id   AF-A0A1I4ANF6-F1
#
_cell.length_a   1.000
_cell.length_b   1.000
_cell.length_c   1.000
_cell.angle_alpha   90.00
_cell.angle_beta   90.00
_cell.angle_gamma   90.00
#
_symmetry.space_group_name_H-M   'P 1'
#
loop_
_entity.id
_entity.type
_entity.pdbx_description
1 polymer ?
#
loop_
_entity_poly.entity_id
_entity_poly.type
_entity_poly.pdbx_seq_one_letter_code
_entity_poly.pdbx_strand_id
1 'polypeptide(L)'
;MMNLAKITSIALVLLATPALADDKADCAAGIADIKAKVAALAPDAVPQKLKKALRVAEREQGEGEFDECVEALDDAKRALPR
;
A
#
# COMPACT_ATOMS: atom_id res chain seq x y z
N MET A 1 -36.33 23.40 40.21
CA MET A 1 -35.26 22.38 40.18
C MET A 1 -35.00 22.04 38.73
N MET A 2 -33.90 22.57 38.15
CA MET A 2 -33.49 22.30 36.76
C MET A 2 -32.80 20.94 36.72
N ASN A 3 -33.40 19.97 36.03
CA ASN A 3 -32.76 18.69 35.73
C ASN A 3 -31.57 18.93 34.80
N LEU A 4 -30.42 18.47 35.29
CA LEU A 4 -29.10 18.64 34.70
C LEU A 4 -29.01 17.84 33.40
N ALA A 5 -28.85 18.60 32.31
CA ALA A 5 -28.06 18.30 31.12
C ALA A 5 -28.16 16.89 30.49
N LYS A 6 -28.87 16.85 29.37
CA LYS A 6 -28.53 16.00 28.22
C LYS A 6 -27.04 16.20 27.90
N ILE A 7 -26.21 15.18 28.07
CA ILE A 7 -24.92 15.08 27.37
C ILE A 7 -24.84 13.67 26.78
N THR A 8 -25.32 13.58 25.55
CA THR A 8 -24.86 12.65 24.53
C THR A 8 -23.32 12.64 24.50
N SER A 9 -22.69 11.47 24.65
CA SER A 9 -21.31 11.27 24.23
C SER A 9 -21.27 10.04 23.33
N ILE A 10 -21.32 10.35 22.03
CA ILE A 10 -21.10 9.44 20.92
C ILE A 10 -19.61 9.07 20.87
N ALA A 11 -19.37 7.75 20.74
CA ALA A 11 -18.24 7.06 20.12
C ALA A 11 -16.83 7.69 20.18
N LEU A 12 -15.94 7.05 20.95
CA LEU A 12 -14.49 7.16 20.82
C LEU A 12 -13.94 5.90 20.09
N VAL A 13 -14.01 5.87 18.76
CA VAL A 13 -13.38 4.80 17.94
C VAL A 13 -12.73 5.43 16.71
N LEU A 14 -11.60 6.13 16.85
CA LEU A 14 -10.91 6.73 15.68
C LEU A 14 -9.39 6.94 15.89
N LEU A 15 -8.66 5.98 16.47
CA LEU A 15 -7.19 6.13 16.66
C LEU A 15 -6.31 5.08 15.96
N ALA A 16 -6.88 4.12 15.20
CA ALA A 16 -6.10 3.09 14.49
C ALA A 16 -5.92 3.36 12.98
N THR A 17 -6.32 4.54 12.48
CA THR A 17 -6.35 4.84 11.03
C THR A 17 -5.06 5.37 10.38
N PRO A 18 -4.06 5.96 11.07
CA PRO A 18 -3.01 6.67 10.35
C PRO A 18 -2.02 5.74 9.63
N ALA A 19 -1.69 4.57 10.17
CA ALA A 19 -0.75 3.63 9.55
C ALA A 19 -1.31 3.06 8.23
N LEU A 20 -2.54 2.51 8.26
CA LEU A 20 -3.19 1.94 7.08
C LEU A 20 -3.43 2.94 5.94
N ALA A 21 -3.65 4.22 6.25
CA ALA A 21 -3.82 5.25 5.23
C ALA A 21 -2.49 5.61 4.56
N ASP A 22 -1.39 5.56 5.31
CA ASP A 22 -0.03 5.76 4.79
C ASP A 22 0.34 4.62 3.84
N ASP A 23 0.14 3.37 4.28
CA ASP A 23 0.43 2.17 3.49
C ASP A 23 -0.35 2.13 2.16
N LYS A 24 -1.61 2.61 2.16
CA LYS A 24 -2.40 2.72 0.93
C LYS A 24 -1.76 3.67 -0.09
N ALA A 25 -1.33 4.84 0.36
CA ALA A 25 -0.71 5.85 -0.51
C ALA A 25 0.65 5.35 -1.01
N ASP A 26 1.45 4.76 -0.11
CA ASP A 26 2.76 4.19 -0.40
C ASP A 26 2.68 3.01 -1.38
N CYS A 27 1.70 2.12 -1.21
CA CYS A 27 1.42 1.04 -2.13
C CYS A 27 1.13 1.56 -3.55
N ALA A 28 0.20 2.52 -3.68
CA ALA A 28 -0.16 3.08 -4.99
C ALA A 28 1.01 3.80 -5.66
N ALA A 29 1.76 4.61 -4.91
CA ALA A 29 2.92 5.33 -5.41
C ALA A 29 4.06 4.37 -5.81
N GLY A 30 4.34 3.36 -4.99
CA GLY A 30 5.39 2.38 -5.26
C GLY A 30 5.09 1.51 -6.47
N ILE A 31 3.83 1.10 -6.70
CA ILE A 31 3.44 0.37 -7.91
C ILE A 31 3.69 1.21 -9.16
N ALA A 32 3.35 2.50 -9.12
CA ALA A 32 3.60 3.42 -10.23
C ALA A 32 5.10 3.57 -10.52
N ASP A 33 5.93 3.75 -9.49
CA ASP A 33 7.39 3.86 -9.61
C ASP A 33 8.01 2.57 -10.20
N ILE A 34 7.66 1.40 -9.66
CA ILE A 34 8.16 0.12 -10.18
C ILE A 34 7.72 -0.11 -11.63
N LYS A 35 6.48 0.22 -12.00
CA LYS A 35 6.01 0.13 -13.39
C LYS A 35 6.82 1.04 -14.32
N ALA A 36 7.13 2.26 -13.89
CA ALA A 36 7.96 3.18 -14.66
C ALA A 36 9.38 2.62 -14.85
N LYS A 37 9.99 2.07 -13.80
CA LYS A 37 11.30 1.41 -13.89
C LYS A 37 11.28 0.20 -14.81
N VAL A 38 10.26 -0.65 -14.72
CA VAL A 38 10.08 -1.80 -15.63
C VAL A 38 9.93 -1.35 -17.07
N ALA A 39 9.18 -0.29 -17.33
CA ALA A 39 9.00 0.27 -18.68
C ALA A 39 10.30 0.84 -19.27
N ALA A 40 11.25 1.23 -18.44
CA ALA A 40 12.58 1.69 -18.86
C ALA A 40 13.56 0.55 -19.18
N LEU A 41 13.24 -0.70 -18.83
CA LEU A 41 14.07 -1.87 -19.13
C LEU A 41 13.76 -2.44 -20.51
N ALA A 42 14.75 -3.08 -21.13
CA ALA A 42 14.49 -3.96 -22.27
C ALA A 42 13.57 -5.12 -21.82
N PRO A 43 12.62 -5.59 -22.64
CA PRO A 43 11.64 -6.61 -22.23
C PRO A 43 12.23 -7.93 -21.70
N ASP A 44 13.38 -8.33 -22.24
CA ASP A 44 14.18 -9.49 -21.85
C ASP A 44 15.05 -9.22 -20.60
N ALA A 45 15.32 -7.97 -20.27
CA ALA A 45 16.05 -7.55 -19.08
C ALA A 45 15.18 -7.49 -17.81
N VAL A 46 13.85 -7.63 -17.91
CA VAL A 46 12.94 -7.59 -16.75
C VAL A 46 12.96 -8.94 -16.01
N PRO A 47 13.51 -9.03 -14.78
CA PRO A 47 13.63 -10.31 -14.07
C PRO A 47 12.27 -10.93 -13.74
N GLN A 48 12.15 -12.26 -13.80
CA GLN A 48 10.90 -12.94 -13.45
C GLN A 48 10.47 -12.67 -11.99
N LYS A 49 11.44 -12.54 -11.07
CA LYS A 49 11.17 -12.19 -9.68
C LYS A 49 10.51 -10.80 -9.56
N LEU A 50 10.96 -9.83 -10.35
CA LEU A 50 10.37 -8.49 -10.42
C LEU A 50 8.93 -8.54 -10.94
N LYS A 51 8.69 -9.29 -12.04
CA LYS A 51 7.32 -9.47 -12.59
C LYS A 51 6.37 -10.09 -11.57
N LYS A 52 6.83 -11.09 -10.83
CA LYS A 52 6.04 -11.76 -9.80
C LYS A 52 5.73 -10.80 -8.63
N ALA A 53 6.74 -10.11 -8.10
CA ALA A 53 6.57 -9.18 -6.99
C ALA A 53 5.62 -8.04 -7.34
N LEU A 54 5.74 -7.46 -8.55
CA LEU A 54 4.81 -6.43 -9.04
C LEU A 54 3.37 -6.95 -9.13
N ARG A 55 3.17 -8.17 -9.65
CA ARG A 55 1.82 -8.80 -9.70
C ARG A 55 1.24 -9.01 -8.30
N VAL A 56 2.07 -9.37 -7.32
CA VAL A 56 1.62 -9.51 -5.92
C VAL A 56 1.18 -8.14 -5.40
N ALA A 57 2.01 -7.11 -5.50
CA ALA A 57 1.66 -5.76 -5.07
C ALA A 57 0.35 -5.26 -5.70
N GLU A 58 0.15 -5.47 -7.01
CA GLU A 58 -1.11 -5.10 -7.69
C GLU A 58 -2.34 -5.87 -7.18
N ARG A 59 -2.16 -7.15 -6.80
CA ARG A 59 -3.24 -7.95 -6.20
C ARG A 59 -3.56 -7.43 -4.80
N GLU A 60 -2.56 -7.26 -3.95
CA GLU A 60 -2.75 -6.79 -2.57
C GLU A 60 -3.39 -5.39 -2.55
N GLN A 61 -2.99 -4.49 -3.47
CA GLN A 61 -3.65 -3.19 -3.66
C GLN A 61 -5.16 -3.33 -3.96
N GLY A 62 -5.53 -4.32 -4.78
CA GLY A 62 -6.93 -4.60 -5.14
C GLY A 62 -7.72 -5.27 -4.02
N GLU A 63 -7.05 -6.03 -3.17
CA GLU A 63 -7.63 -6.70 -1.99
C GLU A 63 -7.73 -5.76 -0.77
N GLY A 64 -6.97 -4.67 -0.77
CA GLY A 64 -6.94 -3.69 0.33
C GLY A 64 -5.94 -4.01 1.44
N GLU A 65 -5.09 -5.01 1.20
CA GLU A 65 -4.01 -5.48 2.07
C GLU A 65 -2.76 -4.61 1.79
N PHE A 66 -2.75 -3.40 2.34
CA PHE A 66 -1.79 -2.37 1.94
C PHE A 66 -0.39 -2.57 2.53
N ASP A 67 -0.28 -3.15 3.72
CA ASP A 67 1.00 -3.51 4.34
C ASP A 67 1.69 -4.63 3.56
N GLU A 68 0.96 -5.68 3.15
CA GLU A 68 1.47 -6.74 2.28
C GLU A 68 1.84 -6.19 0.89
N CYS A 69 1.10 -5.21 0.39
CA CYS A 69 1.49 -4.51 -0.83
C CYS A 69 2.85 -3.82 -0.69
N VAL A 70 3.09 -3.10 0.42
CA VAL A 70 4.37 -2.43 0.69
C VAL A 70 5.51 -3.46 0.81
N GLU A 71 5.28 -4.60 1.47
CA GLU A 71 6.25 -5.69 1.53
C GLU A 71 6.58 -6.27 0.13
N ALA A 72 5.57 -6.47 -0.71
CA ALA A 72 5.74 -6.94 -2.08
C ALA A 72 6.50 -5.92 -2.95
N LEU A 73 6.30 -4.62 -2.71
CA LEU A 73 7.06 -3.55 -3.36
C LEU A 73 8.53 -3.59 -2.97
N ASP A 74 8.85 -3.89 -1.72
CA ASP A 74 10.23 -4.06 -1.29
C ASP A 74 10.91 -5.27 -1.97
N ASP A 75 10.17 -6.35 -2.19
CA ASP A 75 10.62 -7.47 -3.01
C ASP A 75 10.84 -7.09 -4.48
N ALA A 76 9.97 -6.25 -5.04
CA ALA A 76 10.13 -5.71 -6.39
C ALA A 76 11.40 -4.84 -6.49
N LYS A 77 11.60 -3.91 -5.54
CA LYS A 77 12.80 -3.05 -5.48
C LYS A 77 14.08 -3.87 -5.43
N ARG A 78 14.12 -4.94 -4.60
CA ARG A 78 15.25 -5.87 -4.51
C ARG A 78 15.51 -6.66 -5.80
N ALA A 79 14.49 -6.84 -6.62
CA ALA A 79 14.56 -7.60 -7.87
C ALA A 79 14.86 -6.74 -9.11
N LEU A 80 14.97 -5.41 -8.97
CA LEU A 80 15.42 -4.55 -10.06
C LEU A 80 16.87 -4.88 -10.44
N PRO A 81 17.19 -4.92 -11.75
CA PRO A 81 18.58 -4.98 -12.20
C PRO A 81 19.33 -3.71 -11.76
N ARG A 82 20.60 -3.87 -11.40
CA ARG A 82 21.48 -2.76 -11.01
C ARG A 82 22.09 -2.06 -12.20
#